data_AF-A0A1W9S2Q0-F1
#
_entry.id   AF-A0A1W9S2Q0-F1
#
_cell.length_a   1.000
_cell.length_b   1.000
_cell.length_c   1.000
_cell.angle_alpha   90.00
_cell.angle_beta   90.00
_cell.angle_gamma   90.00
#
_symmetry.space_group_name_H-M   'P 1'
#
loop_
_entity.id
_entity.type
_entity.pdbx_description
1 polymer ?
#
loop_
_entity_poly.entity_id
_entity_poly.type
_entity_poly.pdbx_seq_one_letter_code
_entity_poly.pdbx_strand_id
1 'polypeptide(L)'
;MESLWEKVQKGLSEGLDAAKSGISTFLDKTGDITQIARLRISIVGLQRKIRDNFFEMGGRIYELVSKGEEDVLKDKEIKKLIKEVKALEKEIHDAEKEIEKIKKEGKD
;
A
#
# COMPACT_ATOMS: atom_id res chain seq x y z
N MET A 1 13.62 6.14 -10.33
CA MET A 1 12.37 6.42 -9.62
C MET A 1 11.74 5.07 -9.35
N GLU A 2 11.49 4.69 -8.09
CA GLU A 2 10.91 3.37 -7.78
C GLU A 2 9.47 3.28 -8.33
N SER A 3 9.14 2.15 -8.96
CA SER A 3 7.79 1.86 -9.44
C SER A 3 6.82 1.61 -8.28
N LEU A 4 5.52 1.73 -8.53
CA LEU A 4 4.50 1.39 -7.52
C LEU A 4 4.64 -0.07 -7.05
N TRP A 5 4.98 -0.98 -7.96
CA TRP A 5 5.20 -2.38 -7.62
C TRP A 5 6.38 -2.56 -6.66
N GLU A 6 7.51 -1.93 -6.94
CA GLU A 6 8.69 -1.96 -6.07
C GLU A 6 8.36 -1.39 -4.68
N LYS A 7 7.61 -0.28 -4.62
CA LYS A 7 7.15 0.31 -3.36
C LYS A 7 6.24 -0.63 -2.57
N VAL A 8 5.33 -1.35 -3.23
CA VAL A 8 4.46 -2.33 -2.57
C VAL A 8 5.26 -3.52 -2.05
N GLN A 9 6.20 -4.05 -2.83
CA GLN A 9 7.08 -5.14 -2.39
C GLN A 9 7.91 -4.72 -1.17
N LYS A 10 8.53 -3.55 -1.25
CA LYS A 10 9.35 -2.96 -0.19
C LYS A 10 8.52 -2.65 1.05
N GLY A 11 7.35 -2.04 0.90
CA GLY A 11 6.44 -1.72 1.99
C GLY A 11 5.93 -2.96 2.73
N LEU A 12 5.71 -4.08 2.03
CA LEU A 12 5.35 -5.35 2.65
C LEU A 12 6.53 -5.98 3.42
N SER A 13 7.76 -5.92 2.90
CA SER A 13 8.95 -6.41 3.62
C SER A 13 9.28 -5.52 4.82
N GLU A 14 9.33 -4.21 4.62
CA GLU A 14 9.66 -3.24 5.67
C GLU A 14 8.55 -3.12 6.71
N GLY A 15 7.27 -3.26 6.33
CA GLY A 15 6.14 -3.25 7.26
C GLY A 15 6.19 -4.43 8.25
N LEU A 16 6.68 -5.59 7.81
CA LEU A 16 6.92 -6.74 8.67
C LEU A 16 8.10 -6.51 9.62
N ASP A 17 9.17 -5.88 9.16
CA ASP A 17 10.36 -5.59 9.96
C ASP A 17 10.15 -4.42 10.94
N ALA A 18 9.38 -3.40 10.54
CA ALA A 18 8.95 -2.29 11.38
C ALA A 18 7.96 -2.74 12.45
N ALA A 19 7.10 -3.73 12.18
CA ALA A 19 6.25 -4.35 13.20
C ALA A 19 7.09 -5.11 14.25
N LYS A 20 8.21 -5.73 13.84
CA LYS A 20 9.13 -6.43 14.76
C LYS A 20 10.03 -5.48 15.56
N SER A 21 10.52 -4.41 14.95
CA SER A 21 11.48 -3.46 15.55
C SER A 21 10.84 -2.24 16.21
N GLY A 22 9.64 -1.83 15.78
CA GLY A 22 8.92 -0.68 16.33
C GLY A 22 8.41 -0.88 17.75
N ILE A 23 8.36 -2.13 18.23
CA ILE A 23 8.04 -2.46 19.63
C ILE A 23 9.22 -2.15 20.57
N SER A 24 10.47 -2.20 20.07
CA SER A 24 11.66 -2.13 20.94
C SER A 24 12.25 -0.73 21.13
N THR A 25 12.00 0.24 20.23
CA THR A 25 12.77 1.51 20.19
C THR A 25 11.98 2.75 20.60
N PHE A 26 10.67 2.64 20.82
CA PHE A 26 9.79 3.76 21.19
C PHE A 26 9.12 3.45 22.53
N LEU A 27 9.90 3.49 23.61
CA LEU A 27 9.49 3.11 24.97
C LEU A 27 9.08 4.30 25.85
N ASP A 28 8.68 5.43 25.26
CA ASP A 28 8.18 6.57 26.03
C ASP A 28 6.68 6.81 25.79
N LYS A 29 5.95 6.70 26.89
CA LYS A 29 4.49 6.67 27.08
C LYS A 29 3.72 7.78 26.32
N THR A 30 2.87 7.45 25.33
CA THR A 30 1.69 8.26 24.94
C THR A 30 0.73 7.49 24.02
N GLY A 31 -0.56 7.85 23.98
CA GLY A 31 -1.61 7.21 23.16
C GLY A 31 -1.32 7.22 21.64
N ASP A 32 -0.43 8.09 21.21
CA ASP A 32 0.04 8.27 19.83
C ASP A 32 0.66 6.99 19.23
N ILE A 33 1.32 6.17 20.06
CA ILE A 33 1.91 4.89 19.61
C ILE A 33 0.83 3.93 19.12
N THR A 34 -0.31 3.86 19.83
CA THR A 34 -1.40 2.98 19.45
C THR A 34 -2.05 3.44 18.15
N GLN A 35 -2.17 4.76 17.93
CA GLN A 35 -2.71 5.31 16.69
C GLN A 35 -1.77 5.08 15.51
N ILE A 36 -0.47 5.32 15.66
CA ILE A 36 0.54 5.05 14.62
C ILE A 36 0.58 3.56 14.28
N ALA A 37 0.56 2.68 15.28
CA ALA A 37 0.56 1.23 15.05
C ALA A 37 -0.66 0.78 14.24
N ARG A 38 -1.86 1.29 14.56
CA ARG A 38 -3.08 1.01 13.80
C ARG A 38 -2.96 1.50 12.35
N LEU A 39 -2.46 2.72 12.13
CA LEU A 39 -2.27 3.26 10.79
C LEU A 39 -1.28 2.43 9.96
N ARG A 40 -0.18 1.97 10.58
CA ARG A 40 0.79 1.08 9.90
C ARG A 40 0.19 -0.26 9.52
N ILE A 41 -0.60 -0.87 10.40
CA ILE A 41 -1.33 -2.11 10.09
C ILE A 41 -2.29 -1.88 8.91
N SER A 42 -3.01 -0.76 8.91
CA SER A 42 -3.89 -0.38 7.79
C SER A 42 -3.11 -0.25 6.48
N ILE A 43 -1.96 0.43 6.48
CA ILE A 43 -1.10 0.56 5.29
C ILE A 43 -0.68 -0.81 4.76
N VAL A 44 -0.24 -1.74 5.62
CA VAL A 44 0.09 -3.11 5.19
C VAL A 44 -1.12 -3.81 4.56
N GLY A 45 -2.31 -3.62 5.13
CA GLY A 45 -3.56 -4.12 4.55
C GLY A 45 -3.84 -3.55 3.16
N LEU A 46 -3.66 -2.25 2.97
CA LEU A 46 -3.85 -1.57 1.68
C LEU A 46 -2.81 -2.03 0.64
N GLN A 47 -1.54 -2.17 1.03
CA GLN A 47 -0.48 -2.70 0.17
C GLN A 47 -0.77 -4.13 -0.30
N ARG A 48 -1.35 -4.98 0.58
CA ARG A 48 -1.81 -6.32 0.18
C ARG A 48 -2.91 -6.23 -0.88
N LYS A 49 -3.89 -5.35 -0.72
CA LYS A 49 -4.96 -5.15 -1.72
C LYS A 49 -4.40 -4.66 -3.07
N ILE A 50 -3.39 -3.78 -3.07
CA ILE A 50 -2.72 -3.35 -4.32
C ILE A 50 -2.01 -4.54 -4.98
N ARG A 51 -1.29 -5.37 -4.21
CA ARG A 51 -0.65 -6.58 -4.73
C ARG A 51 -1.68 -7.53 -5.35
N ASP A 52 -2.81 -7.75 -4.68
CA ASP A 52 -3.85 -8.65 -5.18
C ASP A 52 -4.48 -8.10 -6.47
N ASN A 53 -4.70 -6.78 -6.56
CA ASN A 53 -5.10 -6.10 -7.80
C ASN A 53 -4.08 -6.28 -8.93
N PHE A 54 -2.77 -6.17 -8.64
CA PHE A 54 -1.74 -6.40 -9.65
C PHE A 54 -1.72 -7.84 -10.14
N PHE A 55 -1.95 -8.81 -9.25
CA PHE A 55 -2.03 -10.21 -9.63
C PHE A 55 -3.22 -10.47 -10.57
N GLU A 56 -4.40 -9.96 -10.22
CA GLU A 56 -5.60 -10.08 -11.04
C GLU A 56 -5.43 -9.38 -12.40
N MET A 57 -4.89 -8.16 -12.39
CA MET A 57 -4.64 -7.39 -13.60
C MET A 57 -3.63 -8.09 -14.51
N GLY A 58 -2.54 -8.63 -13.95
CA GLY A 58 -1.55 -9.40 -14.70
C GLY A 58 -2.16 -10.65 -15.35
N GLY A 59 -2.98 -11.39 -14.60
CA GLY A 59 -3.71 -12.55 -15.13
C GLY A 59 -4.66 -12.17 -16.27
N ARG A 60 -5.41 -11.08 -16.11
CA ARG A 60 -6.35 -10.59 -17.14
C ARG A 60 -5.64 -10.09 -18.39
N ILE A 61 -4.55 -9.33 -18.24
CA ILE A 61 -3.73 -8.87 -19.36
C ILE A 61 -3.16 -10.07 -20.12
N TYR A 62 -2.61 -11.06 -19.40
CA TYR A 62 -2.06 -12.27 -20.02
C TYR A 62 -3.12 -13.03 -20.81
N GLU A 63 -4.33 -13.20 -20.27
CA GLU A 63 -5.45 -13.84 -20.96
C GLU A 63 -5.81 -13.11 -22.27
N LEU A 64 -5.95 -11.77 -22.22
CA LEU A 64 -6.32 -10.95 -23.38
C LEU A 64 -5.25 -10.99 -24.47
N VAL A 65 -3.98 -10.80 -24.09
CA VAL A 65 -2.86 -10.83 -25.04
C VAL A 65 -2.71 -12.22 -25.66
N SER A 66 -2.92 -13.30 -24.89
CA SER A 66 -2.88 -14.67 -25.42
C SER A 66 -3.97 -14.95 -26.46
N LYS A 67 -5.05 -14.16 -26.46
CA LYS A 67 -6.15 -14.20 -27.44
C LYS A 67 -5.94 -13.25 -28.63
N GLY A 68 -4.81 -12.54 -28.68
CA GLY A 68 -4.48 -11.59 -29.74
C GLY A 68 -5.08 -10.19 -29.55
N GLU A 69 -5.59 -9.86 -28.36
CA GLU A 69 -6.02 -8.49 -28.06
C GLU A 69 -4.80 -7.58 -27.84
N GLU A 70 -4.71 -6.50 -28.62
CA GLU A 70 -3.63 -5.53 -28.53
C GLU A 70 -3.97 -4.35 -27.62
N ASP A 71 -5.26 -4.00 -27.50
CA ASP A 71 -5.71 -2.86 -26.69
C ASP A 71 -6.39 -3.33 -25.41
N VAL A 72 -5.58 -3.81 -24.47
CA VAL A 72 -6.02 -4.27 -23.15
C VAL A 72 -6.73 -3.17 -22.34
N LEU A 73 -6.52 -1.90 -22.68
CA LEU A 73 -7.19 -0.79 -22.00
C LEU A 73 -8.67 -0.69 -22.37
N LYS A 74 -9.17 -1.39 -23.39
CA LYS A 74 -10.63 -1.47 -23.65
C LYS A 74 -11.37 -2.33 -22.63
N ASP A 75 -10.67 -3.26 -21.98
CA ASP A 75 -11.26 -4.16 -21.00
C ASP A 75 -11.74 -3.39 -19.77
N LYS A 76 -13.02 -3.60 -19.41
CA LYS A 76 -13.66 -2.89 -18.30
C LYS A 76 -13.07 -3.29 -16.95
N GLU A 77 -12.62 -4.55 -16.80
CA GLU A 77 -12.05 -5.04 -15.56
C GLU A 77 -10.66 -4.41 -15.34
N ILE A 78 -9.82 -4.35 -16.38
CA ILE A 78 -8.53 -3.66 -16.30
C ILE A 78 -8.72 -2.18 -15.90
N LYS A 79 -9.68 -1.47 -16.51
CA LYS A 79 -9.98 -0.07 -16.11
C LYS A 79 -10.43 0.04 -14.66
N LYS A 80 -11.21 -0.92 -14.17
CA LYS A 80 -11.70 -0.95 -12.79
C LYS A 80 -10.54 -1.19 -11.82
N LEU A 81 -9.73 -2.22 -12.05
CA LEU A 81 -8.54 -2.53 -11.25
C LEU A 81 -7.56 -1.34 -11.19
N ILE A 82 -7.33 -0.64 -12.31
CA ILE A 82 -6.49 0.57 -12.32
C ILE A 82 -7.07 1.68 -11.42
N LYS A 83 -8.39 1.89 -11.45
CA LYS A 83 -9.05 2.89 -10.59
C LYS A 83 -8.94 2.51 -9.11
N GLU A 84 -9.11 1.23 -8.79
CA GLU A 84 -8.98 0.71 -7.43
C GLU A 84 -7.57 0.87 -6.90
N VAL A 85 -6.55 0.53 -7.68
CA VAL A 85 -5.13 0.76 -7.32
C VAL A 85 -4.88 2.24 -7.01
N LYS A 86 -5.35 3.16 -7.85
CA LYS A 86 -5.19 4.61 -7.61
C LYS A 86 -5.89 5.09 -6.33
N ALA A 87 -7.05 4.53 -6.01
CA ALA A 87 -7.75 4.86 -4.77
C ALA A 87 -6.97 4.36 -3.55
N LEU A 88 -6.48 3.12 -3.60
CA LEU A 88 -5.66 2.54 -2.53
C LEU A 88 -4.33 3.28 -2.33
N GLU A 89 -3.68 3.72 -3.41
CA GLU A 89 -2.48 4.58 -3.34
C GLU A 89 -2.76 5.88 -2.58
N LYS A 90 -3.90 6.52 -2.87
CA LYS A 90 -4.30 7.73 -2.16
C LYS A 90 -4.55 7.46 -0.67
N GLU A 91 -5.21 6.35 -0.34
CA GLU A 91 -5.45 5.96 1.06
C GLU A 91 -4.14 5.71 1.82
N ILE A 92 -3.15 5.07 1.18
CA ILE A 92 -1.81 4.89 1.77
C ILE A 92 -1.15 6.24 2.02
N HIS A 93 -1.14 7.13 1.03
CA HIS A 93 -0.54 8.46 1.15
C HIS A 93 -1.18 9.30 2.26
N ASP A 94 -2.51 9.22 2.40
CA ASP A 94 -3.24 9.93 3.44
C ASP A 94 -2.91 9.35 4.84
N ALA A 95 -2.79 8.02 4.97
CA ALA A 95 -2.39 7.37 6.22
C ALA A 95 -0.92 7.68 6.61
N GLU A 96 -0.01 7.73 5.64
CA GLU A 96 1.39 8.12 5.86
C GLU A 96 1.50 9.56 6.34
N LYS A 97 0.74 10.48 5.74
CA LYS A 97 0.67 11.88 6.19
C LYS A 97 0.17 12.00 7.62
N GLU A 98 -0.82 11.23 8.00
CA GLU A 98 -1.35 11.23 9.37
C GLU A 98 -0.30 10.75 10.37
N ILE A 99 0.45 9.69 10.04
CA ILE A 99 1.59 9.24 10.86
C ILE A 99 2.62 10.37 11.04
N GLU A 100 2.97 11.08 9.97
CA GLU A 100 3.93 12.19 10.04
C GLU A 100 3.40 13.39 10.83
N LYS A 101 2.09 13.62 10.84
CA LYS A 101 1.46 14.64 11.68
C LYS A 101 1.57 14.28 13.16
N ILE A 102 1.16 13.07 13.54
CA ILE A 102 1.24 12.57 14.93
C ILE A 102 2.68 12.62 15.44
N LYS A 103 3.66 12.23 14.62
CA LYS A 103 5.09 12.29 14.98
C LYS A 103 5.62 13.70 15.21
N LYS A 104 5.04 14.72 14.57
CA LYS A 104 5.43 16.12 14.77
C LYS A 104 4.81 16.68 16.04
N GLU A 105 3.53 16.39 16.26
CA GLU A 105 2.79 16.83 17.45
C GLU A 105 3.36 16.24 18.75
N GLY A 106 3.88 15.01 18.73
CA GLY A 106 4.54 14.40 19.90
C GLY A 106 5.99 14.85 20.15
N LYS A 107 6.53 15.81 19.37
CA LYS A 107 7.88 16.36 19.56
C LYS A 107 7.90 17.79 20.15
N ASP A 108 6.73 18.42 20.28
CA ASP A 108 6.54 19.71 20.96
C ASP A 108 6.18 19.50 22.44
#